data_AF-A0A3R9QG71-F1
#
_entry.id   AF-A0A3R9QG71-F1
#
_cell.length_a   1.000
_cell.length_b   1.000
_cell.length_c   1.000
_cell.angle_alpha   90.00
_cell.angle_beta   90.00
_cell.angle_gamma   90.00
#
_symmetry.space_group_name_H-M   'P 1'
#
loop_
_entity.id
_entity.type
_entity.pdbx_description
1 polymer ?
#
loop_
_entity_poly.entity_id
_entity_poly.type
_entity_poly.pdbx_seq_one_letter_code
_entity_poly.pdbx_strand_id
1 'polypeptide(L)' 'EIVQFGSSVYASEHARDLDLLVITGRMKEYSGYLDAVADFNADIIVLGVGKIPEESLLRG' A
#
# COMPACT_ATOMS: atom_id res chain seq x y z
N GLU A 1 -2.53 3.20 10.35
CA GLU A 1 -3.74 2.83 9.60
C GLU A 1 -3.32 2.08 8.34
N ILE A 2 -4.14 1.13 7.90
CA ILE A 2 -3.93 0.38 6.66
C ILE A 2 -5.20 0.56 5.84
N VAL A 3 -5.05 1.03 4.61
CA VAL A 3 -6.16 1.32 3.69
C VAL A 3 -5.97 0.48 2.44
N GLN A 4 -7.00 -0.28 2.07
CA GLN A 4 -7.06 -0.95 0.77
C GLN A 4 -7.67 0.01 -0.26
N PHE A 5 -7.09 0.08 -1.45
CA PHE A 5 -7.59 0.90 -2.54
C PHE A 5 -7.46 0.18 -3.88
N GLY A 6 -7.68 0.92 -4.98
CA GLY A 6 -7.53 0.40 -6.32
C GLY A 6 -8.61 -0.62 -6.71
N SER A 7 -8.30 -1.41 -7.75
CA SER A 7 -9.27 -2.29 -8.41
C SER A 7 -9.84 -3.35 -7.48
N SER A 8 -9.04 -3.78 -6.50
CA SER A 8 -9.44 -4.72 -5.46
C SER A 8 -10.65 -4.28 -4.61
N VAL A 9 -10.96 -2.98 -4.59
CA VAL A 9 -12.12 -2.43 -3.88
C VAL A 9 -13.34 -2.26 -4.79
N TYR A 10 -13.17 -1.67 -5.97
CA TYR A 10 -14.31 -1.28 -6.84
C TYR A 10 -14.64 -2.29 -7.95
N ALA A 11 -13.74 -3.23 -8.24
CA ALA A 11 -13.89 -4.27 -9.26
C ALA A 11 -13.19 -5.57 -8.80
N SER A 12 -13.52 -6.02 -7.59
CA SER A 12 -12.86 -7.14 -6.90
C SER A 12 -12.83 -8.45 -7.69
N GLU A 13 -13.87 -8.74 -8.50
CA GLU A 13 -13.94 -9.92 -9.36
C GLU A 13 -12.93 -9.90 -10.52
N HIS A 14 -12.36 -8.74 -10.82
CA HIS A 14 -11.39 -8.52 -11.89
C HIS A 14 -10.00 -8.09 -11.38
N ALA A 15 -9.87 -7.87 -10.07
CA ALA A 15 -8.62 -7.44 -9.45
C ALA A 15 -7.59 -8.58 -9.46
N ARG A 16 -6.33 -8.24 -9.75
CA ARG A 16 -5.21 -9.19 -9.78
C ARG A 16 -4.28 -9.04 -8.60
N ASP A 17 -4.26 -7.86 -8.02
CA ASP A 17 -3.40 -7.40 -6.95
C ASP A 17 -4.20 -6.67 -5.87
N LEU A 18 -3.59 -6.56 -4.68
CA LEU A 18 -4.08 -5.78 -3.56
C LEU A 18 -3.25 -4.50 -3.42
N ASP A 19 -3.85 -3.35 -3.70
CA ASP A 19 -3.23 -2.06 -3.42
C ASP A 19 -3.43 -1.67 -1.94
N LEU A 20 -2.33 -1.49 -1.22
CA LEU A 20 -2.32 -1.20 0.21
C LEU A 20 -1.55 0.09 0.52
N LEU A 21 -2.19 0.99 1.26
CA LEU A 21 -1.58 2.19 1.81
C LEU A 21 -1.43 2.05 3.32
N VAL A 22 -0.20 2.09 3.82
CA VAL A 22 0.13 2.03 5.25
C VAL A 22 0.52 3.43 5.73
N ILE A 23 -0.29 4.00 6.63
CA ILE A 23 0.02 5.28 7.29
C ILE A 23 0.49 4.98 8.72
N THR A 24 1.71 5.35 9.07
CA THR A 24 2.29 5.02 10.38
C THR A 24 3.06 6.17 11.00
N GLY A 25 2.91 6.35 12.32
CA GLY A 25 3.75 7.27 13.10
C GLY A 25 5.13 6.69 13.43
N ARG A 26 5.33 5.38 13.24
CA ARG A 26 6.58 4.67 13.49
C ARG A 26 6.93 3.80 12.30
N MET A 27 7.68 4.37 11.36
CA MET A 27 8.12 3.67 10.17
C MET A 27 9.17 2.61 10.54
N LYS A 28 8.93 1.37 10.13
CA LYS A 28 9.91 0.28 10.14
C LYS A 28 10.70 0.26 8.83
N GLU A 29 11.68 -0.62 8.73
CA GLU A 29 12.34 -0.93 7.46
C GLU A 29 11.32 -1.42 6.42
N TYR A 30 11.49 -0.96 5.18
CA TYR A 30 10.54 -1.23 4.10
C TYR A 30 10.38 -2.74 3.82
N SER A 31 11.49 -3.48 3.88
CA SER A 31 11.53 -4.95 3.77
C SER A 31 10.54 -5.63 4.70
N GLY A 32 10.38 -5.16 5.94
CA GLY A 32 9.45 -5.76 6.89
C GLY A 32 7.98 -5.62 6.50
N TYR A 33 7.62 -4.66 5.63
CA TYR A 33 6.28 -4.58 5.07
C TYR A 33 6.12 -5.51 3.86
N LEU A 34 7.16 -5.64 3.03
CA LEU A 34 7.18 -6.60 1.92
C LEU A 34 7.05 -8.04 2.43
N ASP A 35 7.79 -8.39 3.48
CA ASP A 35 7.71 -9.70 4.13
C ASP A 35 6.29 -9.98 4.66
N ALA A 36 5.60 -8.95 5.16
CA ALA A 36 4.26 -9.09 5.73
C ALA A 36 3.18 -9.37 4.68
N VAL A 37 3.44 -9.08 3.39
CA VAL A 37 2.52 -9.36 2.29
C VAL A 37 3.08 -10.34 1.27
N ALA A 38 4.18 -11.03 1.59
CA ALA A 38 4.87 -11.91 0.66
C ALA A 38 3.98 -13.02 0.06
N ASP A 39 2.95 -13.44 0.79
CA ASP A 39 1.99 -14.46 0.35
C ASP A 39 0.88 -13.91 -0.56
N PHE A 40 0.82 -12.59 -0.75
CA PHE A 40 -0.18 -11.88 -1.54
C PHE A 40 0.48 -11.17 -2.73
N ASN A 41 -0.21 -11.13 -3.86
CA ASN A 41 0.15 -10.22 -4.94
C ASN A 41 -0.31 -8.82 -4.52
N ALA A 42 0.53 -8.07 -3.81
CA ALA A 42 0.15 -6.81 -3.19
C ALA A 42 1.17 -5.71 -3.47
N ASP A 43 0.66 -4.55 -3.87
CA ASP A 43 1.42 -3.32 -4.00
C ASP A 43 1.28 -2.51 -2.72
N ILE A 44 2.40 -2.20 -2.09
CA ILE A 44 2.44 -1.45 -0.82
C ILE A 44 2.99 -0.05 -1.04
N ILE A 45 2.28 0.92 -0.49
CA ILE A 45 2.77 2.29 -0.27
C ILE A 45 2.82 2.54 1.24
N VAL A 46 3.95 3.02 1.76
CA VAL A 46 4.10 3.35 3.18
C VAL A 46 4.36 4.84 3.36
N LEU A 47 3.48 5.51 4.11
CA LEU A 47 3.60 6.93 4.44
C LEU A 47 3.77 7.13 5.95
N GLY A 48 4.67 8.05 6.28
CA GLY A 48 4.78 8.58 7.63
C GLY A 48 3.62 9.51 7.95
N VAL A 49 3.12 9.51 9.18
CA VAL A 49 2.13 10.49 9.63
C VAL A 49 2.65 11.91 9.37
N GLY A 50 1.82 12.75 8.75
CA GLY A 50 2.14 14.13 8.39
C GLY A 50 3.05 14.29 7.16
N LYS A 51 3.37 13.20 6.45
CA LYS A 51 4.07 13.25 5.17
C LYS A 51 3.08 13.34 4.01
N ILE A 52 3.39 14.20 3.05
CA ILE A 52 2.67 14.29 1.79
C ILE A 52 3.31 13.28 0.83
N PRO A 53 2.53 12.38 0.18
CA PRO A 53 3.07 11.48 -0.82
C PRO A 53 3.68 12.26 -1.99
N GLU A 54 4.78 11.76 -2.53
CA GLU A 54 5.37 12.33 -3.74
C GLU A 54 4.43 12.14 -4.94
N GLU A 55 4.39 13.10 -5.87
CA GLU A 55 3.50 13.01 -7.05
C GLU A 55 3.75 11.76 -7.89
N SER A 56 4.97 11.23 -7.89
CA SER A 56 5.35 9.98 -8.57
C SER A 56 4.56 8.77 -8.06
N LEU A 57 4.16 8.76 -6.79
CA LEU A 57 3.34 7.70 -6.20
C LEU A 57 1.85 7.85 -6.53
N LEU A 58 1.43 9.00 -7.06
CA LEU A 58 0.03 9.28 -7.43
C LEU A 58 -0.24 9.07 -8.92
N ARG A 59 0.82 8.90 -9.73
CA ARG A 59 0.77 8.66 -11.17
C ARG A 59 1.20 7.23 -11.43
N GLY A 60 0.34 6.27 -11.06
CA GLY A 60 0.50 4.86 -11.41
C GLY A 60 0.64 4.66 -12.91
#